data_AF-A0A8J5EQI1-F1
#
_entry.id   AF-A0A8J5EQI1-F1
#
_cell.length_a   1.000
_cell.length_b   1.000
_cell.length_c   1.000
_cell.angle_alpha   90.00
_cell.angle_beta   90.00
_cell.angle_gamma   90.00
#
_symmetry.space_group_name_H-M   'P 1'
#
loop_
_entity.id
_entity.type
_entity.pdbx_description
1 polymer ?
#
loop_
_entity_poly.entity_id
_entity_poly.type
_entity_poly.pdbx_seq_one_letter_code
_entity_poly.pdbx_strand_id
1 'polypeptide(L)'
;MSQNWRRKSSVSAWDKPEGGWSRRQRGGIIATVGGFVETVATALIRRKIFVVIFLLLTLLSFFTAVPFVPHFNWGSGKYVIILAANEGGGVMHWKGAKEWAIERSSIENKREYAERHGYHLAVKDVSLKKRYSHEWRESWQKVDIIKETMRQFPNAEWFWWLDLHTLIMEPQISLDQHIFNNLYNETYRDLTGQFNPLNLPVQIPYVDYNQPVDLIVTQDCGGFNLGSFFIRRSDWTDKLLDLWWDPVFYEQKHMEWEHKEQDALEYLFTHQPWIRGRVGFLPLRKINGLPPGACSEMEDDKQLFYDEKSRDFLVNMAGCEWGRDCWKEMESYKAKAVELHRKKWWLF
;
A
#
# COMPACT_ATOMS: atom_id res chain seq x y z
N MET A 1 -11.15 -104.80 52.18
CA MET A 1 -9.75 -104.64 51.68
C MET A 1 -9.76 -103.59 50.58
N SER A 2 -8.95 -102.53 50.73
CA SER A 2 -8.06 -101.92 49.71
C SER A 2 -8.66 -101.53 48.34
N GLN A 3 -8.38 -100.41 47.67
CA GLN A 3 -7.55 -99.22 47.87
C GLN A 3 -7.96 -98.26 46.73
N ASN A 4 -8.27 -97.01 47.07
CA ASN A 4 -7.61 -95.79 46.57
C ASN A 4 -6.83 -95.83 45.22
N TRP A 5 -7.30 -95.06 44.21
CA TRP A 5 -6.66 -93.84 43.63
C TRP A 5 -6.83 -93.64 42.09
N ARG A 6 -7.39 -92.45 41.75
CA ARG A 6 -6.94 -91.46 40.74
C ARG A 6 -7.54 -91.45 39.30
N ARG A 7 -8.35 -90.38 39.07
CA ARG A 7 -8.51 -89.45 37.89
C ARG A 7 -8.98 -90.05 36.53
N LYS A 8 -9.81 -89.42 35.69
CA LYS A 8 -10.31 -88.03 35.54
C LYS A 8 -11.48 -87.99 34.52
N SER A 9 -12.31 -86.95 34.61
CA SER A 9 -13.22 -86.35 33.59
C SER A 9 -14.54 -87.09 33.31
N SER A 10 -15.73 -86.47 33.22
CA SER A 10 -16.09 -85.12 32.74
C SER A 10 -17.34 -84.52 33.44
N VAL A 11 -17.21 -83.26 33.89
CA VAL A 11 -18.13 -82.08 33.83
C VAL A 11 -19.63 -82.39 33.64
N SER A 12 -20.58 -82.21 34.56
CA SER A 12 -20.95 -81.17 35.55
C SER A 12 -21.72 -79.96 35.01
N ALA A 13 -23.03 -79.98 35.30
CA ALA A 13 -23.92 -78.90 35.71
C ALA A 13 -23.78 -77.52 35.04
N TRP A 14 -24.86 -77.13 34.39
CA TRP A 14 -25.12 -75.77 33.93
C TRP A 14 -25.42 -74.85 35.11
N ASP A 15 -24.45 -74.00 35.46
CA ASP A 15 -24.71 -72.66 35.98
C ASP A 15 -23.54 -71.72 35.64
N LYS A 16 -23.93 -70.52 35.17
CA LYS A 16 -23.22 -69.30 34.66
C LYS A 16 -21.68 -69.20 34.67
N PRO A 17 -21.11 -68.45 33.70
CA PRO A 17 -20.47 -67.19 34.10
C PRO A 17 -20.61 -66.00 33.12
N GLU A 18 -20.05 -64.90 33.59
CA GLU A 18 -19.98 -63.51 33.14
C GLU A 18 -19.28 -63.23 31.79
N GLY A 19 -19.49 -62.00 31.28
CA GLY A 19 -18.74 -61.36 30.18
C GLY A 19 -19.60 -61.18 28.92
N GLY A 20 -20.01 -59.99 28.47
CA GLY A 20 -19.25 -58.76 28.40
C GLY A 20 -18.93 -58.45 26.93
N TRP A 21 -19.88 -57.86 26.20
CA TRP A 21 -19.58 -57.03 25.02
C TRP A 21 -20.12 -55.63 25.27
N SER A 22 -19.19 -54.77 25.65
CA SER A 22 -19.37 -53.38 26.00
C SER A 22 -19.89 -52.57 24.81
N ARG A 23 -21.15 -52.13 24.90
CA ARG A 23 -21.66 -50.97 24.16
C ARG A 23 -21.13 -49.69 24.81
N ARG A 24 -19.80 -49.52 24.88
CA ARG A 24 -19.15 -48.42 25.59
C ARG A 24 -18.07 -47.78 24.73
N GLN A 25 -18.44 -47.19 23.59
CA GLN A 25 -17.51 -46.30 22.87
C GLN A 25 -18.14 -45.32 21.86
N ARG A 26 -19.42 -44.95 22.01
CA ARG A 26 -20.00 -43.80 21.29
C ARG A 26 -20.61 -42.70 22.18
N GLY A 27 -20.74 -42.95 23.48
CA GLY A 27 -21.26 -41.94 24.43
C GLY A 27 -20.21 -40.99 25.01
N GLY A 28 -18.91 -41.30 24.88
CA GLY A 28 -17.84 -40.51 25.51
C GLY A 28 -17.63 -39.16 24.84
N ILE A 29 -17.45 -39.11 23.52
CA ILE A 29 -17.11 -37.85 22.82
C ILE A 29 -18.29 -36.86 22.84
N ILE A 30 -19.52 -37.34 22.63
CA ILE A 30 -20.72 -36.47 22.63
C ILE A 30 -21.01 -35.93 24.04
N ALA A 31 -20.84 -36.74 25.10
CA ALA A 31 -21.03 -36.27 26.47
C ALA A 31 -19.92 -35.31 26.93
N THR A 32 -18.69 -35.49 26.47
CA THR A 32 -17.55 -34.61 26.82
C THR A 32 -17.67 -33.25 26.11
N VAL A 33 -18.10 -33.25 24.84
CA VAL A 33 -18.40 -32.01 24.09
C VAL A 33 -19.63 -31.31 24.67
N GLY A 34 -20.69 -32.06 25.00
CA GLY A 34 -21.90 -31.53 25.63
C GLY A 34 -21.62 -30.86 26.97
N GLY A 35 -20.86 -31.52 27.85
CA GLY A 35 -20.47 -30.96 29.15
C GLY A 35 -19.56 -29.74 29.04
N PHE A 36 -18.63 -29.73 28.07
CA PHE A 36 -17.79 -28.56 27.80
C PHE A 36 -18.63 -27.36 27.30
N VAL A 37 -19.56 -27.60 26.39
CA VAL A 37 -20.49 -26.58 25.88
C VAL A 37 -21.40 -26.04 27.00
N GLU A 38 -21.91 -26.91 27.87
CA GLU A 38 -22.74 -26.51 29.02
C GLU A 38 -21.96 -25.67 30.03
N THR A 39 -20.69 -26.03 30.29
CA THR A 39 -19.80 -25.30 31.21
C THR A 39 -19.42 -23.93 30.66
N VAL A 40 -19.13 -23.85 29.35
CA VAL A 40 -18.88 -22.58 28.66
C VAL A 40 -20.15 -21.72 28.63
N ALA A 41 -21.31 -22.31 28.32
CA ALA A 41 -22.59 -21.60 28.31
C ALA A 41 -22.95 -21.06 29.70
N THR A 42 -22.78 -21.82 30.77
CA THR A 42 -23.01 -21.34 32.14
C THR A 42 -22.00 -20.28 32.58
N ALA A 43 -20.74 -20.36 32.15
CA ALA A 43 -19.75 -19.31 32.38
C ALA A 43 -20.09 -18.01 31.64
N LEU A 44 -20.54 -18.10 30.38
CA LEU A 44 -21.02 -16.97 29.57
C LEU A 44 -22.30 -16.35 30.18
N ILE A 45 -23.22 -17.18 30.68
CA ILE A 45 -24.47 -16.76 31.34
C ILE A 45 -24.19 -16.08 32.69
N ARG A 46 -23.21 -16.54 33.47
CA ARG A 46 -22.79 -15.89 34.71
C ARG A 46 -22.06 -14.57 34.47
N ARG A 47 -21.35 -14.45 33.35
CA ARG A 47 -20.60 -13.25 32.96
C ARG A 47 -21.26 -12.49 31.81
N LYS A 48 -22.60 -12.51 31.72
CA LYS A 48 -23.38 -11.84 30.65
C LYS A 48 -22.93 -10.41 30.37
N ILE A 49 -22.64 -9.64 31.43
CA ILE A 49 -22.15 -8.27 31.31
C ILE A 49 -20.80 -8.21 30.58
N PHE A 50 -19.86 -9.09 30.94
CA PHE A 50 -18.55 -9.15 30.26
C PHE A 50 -18.65 -9.65 28.83
N VAL A 51 -19.57 -10.57 28.52
CA VAL A 51 -19.81 -11.06 27.15
C VAL A 51 -20.41 -9.96 26.29
N VAL A 52 -21.38 -9.21 26.82
CA VAL A 52 -21.98 -8.06 26.12
C VAL A 52 -20.94 -6.95 25.94
N ILE A 53 -20.15 -6.63 26.97
CA ILE A 53 -19.05 -5.65 26.86
C ILE A 53 -18.02 -6.11 25.83
N PHE A 54 -17.62 -7.38 25.81
CA PHE A 54 -16.67 -7.90 24.84
C PHE A 54 -17.23 -7.84 23.41
N LEU A 55 -18.49 -8.25 23.19
CA LEU A 55 -19.15 -8.14 21.89
C LEU A 55 -19.28 -6.68 21.44
N LEU A 56 -19.63 -5.78 22.35
CA LEU A 56 -19.77 -4.35 22.07
C LEU A 56 -18.39 -3.71 21.78
N LEU A 57 -17.34 -4.07 22.51
CA LEU A 57 -15.96 -3.67 22.21
C LEU A 57 -15.47 -4.24 20.88
N THR A 58 -15.84 -5.48 20.53
CA THR A 58 -15.49 -6.05 19.22
C THR A 58 -16.23 -5.35 18.08
N LEU A 59 -17.53 -5.04 18.27
CA LEU A 59 -18.31 -4.27 17.31
C LEU A 59 -17.75 -2.85 17.13
N LEU A 60 -17.42 -2.17 18.24
CA LEU A 60 -16.77 -0.86 18.19
C LEU A 60 -15.38 -0.96 17.55
N SER A 61 -14.61 -2.00 17.85
CA SER A 61 -13.30 -2.27 17.24
C SER A 61 -13.39 -2.47 15.72
N PHE A 62 -14.42 -3.16 15.21
CA PHE A 62 -14.51 -3.48 13.77
C PHE A 62 -15.25 -2.43 12.94
N PHE A 63 -16.21 -1.71 13.53
CA PHE A 63 -17.16 -0.87 12.77
C PHE A 63 -17.12 0.61 13.12
N THR A 64 -16.28 1.03 14.08
CA THR A 64 -16.16 2.44 14.46
C THR A 64 -14.70 2.85 14.62
N ALA A 65 -14.42 4.15 14.76
CA ALA A 65 -13.09 4.70 15.05
C ALA A 65 -13.12 5.42 16.41
N VAL A 66 -13.61 4.74 17.45
CA VAL A 66 -13.77 5.34 18.78
C VAL A 66 -12.41 5.36 19.50
N PRO A 67 -11.97 6.52 20.04
CA PRO A 67 -10.72 6.61 20.79
C PRO A 67 -10.67 5.60 21.95
N PHE A 68 -9.49 5.04 22.21
CA PHE A 68 -9.19 4.11 23.32
C PHE A 68 -9.77 2.68 23.21
N VAL A 69 -10.39 2.30 22.09
CA VAL A 69 -10.72 0.91 21.77
C VAL A 69 -9.62 0.31 20.88
N PRO A 70 -9.04 -0.86 21.21
CA PRO A 70 -8.07 -1.50 20.33
C PRO A 70 -8.76 -1.96 19.04
N HIS A 71 -8.38 -1.38 17.91
CA HIS A 71 -8.88 -1.74 16.59
C HIS A 71 -8.02 -2.84 15.97
N PHE A 72 -8.64 -3.95 15.56
CA PHE A 72 -7.95 -5.03 14.86
C PHE A 72 -7.92 -4.71 13.35
N ASN A 73 -6.84 -4.09 12.89
CA ASN A 73 -6.64 -3.86 11.46
C ASN A 73 -6.29 -5.17 10.76
N TRP A 74 -7.29 -5.76 10.10
CA TRP A 74 -7.12 -6.87 9.16
C TRP A 74 -6.62 -6.36 7.79
N GLY A 75 -5.72 -5.37 7.83
CA GLY A 75 -5.04 -4.89 6.65
C GLY A 75 -4.19 -5.99 6.07
N SER A 76 -4.29 -6.25 4.78
CA SER A 76 -3.49 -7.26 4.09
C SER A 76 -1.98 -6.99 4.18
N GLY A 77 -1.58 -5.79 4.62
CA GLY A 77 -0.19 -5.32 4.57
C GLY A 77 0.35 -5.26 3.13
N LYS A 78 -0.52 -5.43 2.13
CA LYS A 78 -0.19 -5.56 0.72
C LYS A 78 0.43 -4.27 0.16
N TYR A 79 -0.05 -3.13 0.65
CA TYR A 79 0.36 -1.79 0.22
C TYR A 79 1.13 -1.07 1.32
N VAL A 80 2.26 -0.47 0.94
CA VAL A 80 3.04 0.43 1.78
C VAL A 80 3.13 1.77 1.08
N ILE A 81 2.65 2.82 1.73
CA ILE A 81 2.82 4.20 1.29
C ILE A 81 4.18 4.68 1.79
N ILE A 82 5.03 5.14 0.87
CA ILE A 82 6.31 5.78 1.17
C ILE A 82 6.11 7.28 1.03
N LEU A 83 6.28 8.00 2.13
CA LEU A 83 6.25 9.45 2.15
C LEU A 83 7.64 9.98 2.46
N ALA A 84 8.28 10.62 1.48
CA ALA A 84 9.47 11.41 1.74
C ALA A 84 9.08 12.74 2.39
N ALA A 85 9.49 12.93 3.64
CA ALA A 85 9.25 14.14 4.42
C ALA A 85 10.56 14.61 5.06
N ASN A 86 10.64 15.86 5.49
CA ASN A 86 11.80 16.43 6.17
C ASN A 86 11.40 16.78 7.60
N GLU A 87 11.26 15.75 8.45
CA GLU A 87 10.70 15.89 9.81
C GLU A 87 11.59 16.73 10.73
N GLY A 88 12.90 16.76 10.48
CA GLY A 88 13.89 17.42 11.34
C GLY A 88 14.23 18.87 10.98
N GLY A 89 13.90 19.33 9.77
CA GLY A 89 14.49 20.54 9.20
C GLY A 89 15.94 20.30 8.73
N GLY A 90 16.37 21.00 7.69
CA GLY A 90 17.71 20.82 7.11
C GLY A 90 18.82 21.52 7.89
N VAL A 91 20.04 21.01 7.80
CA VAL A 91 21.24 21.62 8.43
C VAL A 91 21.58 23.00 7.87
N MET A 92 21.27 23.26 6.59
CA MET A 92 21.66 24.48 5.87
C MET A 92 20.51 25.51 5.72
N HIS A 93 19.27 25.11 5.99
CA HIS A 93 18.09 25.98 5.83
C HIS A 93 17.07 25.69 6.94
N TRP A 94 16.69 26.73 7.67
CA TRP A 94 15.67 26.64 8.71
C TRP A 94 14.30 26.48 8.10
N LYS A 95 13.59 25.43 8.51
CA LYS A 95 12.26 25.14 7.99
C LYS A 95 11.25 26.20 8.40
N GLY A 96 10.59 26.82 7.42
CA GLY A 96 9.61 27.89 7.63
C GLY A 96 8.26 27.36 8.13
N ALA A 97 7.43 28.23 8.69
CA ALA A 97 6.10 27.85 9.20
C ALA A 97 5.19 27.21 8.13
N LYS A 98 5.30 27.69 6.87
CA LYS A 98 4.57 27.12 5.73
C LYS A 98 5.00 25.68 5.42
N GLU A 99 6.31 25.41 5.40
CA GLU A 99 6.86 24.07 5.15
C GLU A 99 6.46 23.09 6.26
N TRP A 100 6.50 23.53 7.53
CA TRP A 100 5.98 22.74 8.65
C TRP A 100 4.49 22.41 8.51
N ALA A 101 3.69 23.37 8.03
CA ALA A 101 2.26 23.17 7.83
C ALA A 101 1.96 22.20 6.67
N ILE A 102 2.70 22.32 5.55
CA ILE A 102 2.58 21.40 4.41
C ILE A 102 2.90 19.97 4.87
N GLU A 103 4.04 19.78 5.53
CA GLU A 103 4.46 18.44 5.96
C GLU A 103 3.45 17.80 6.90
N ARG A 104 3.02 18.53 7.94
CA ARG A 104 2.01 18.04 8.88
C ARG A 104 0.74 17.63 8.14
N SER A 105 0.30 18.44 7.18
CA SER A 105 -0.91 18.18 6.41
C SER A 105 -0.78 16.95 5.50
N SER A 106 0.36 16.79 4.83
CA SER A 106 0.62 15.67 3.93
C SER A 106 0.77 14.35 4.70
N ILE A 107 1.51 14.37 5.82
CA ILE A 107 1.65 13.22 6.72
C ILE A 107 0.28 12.79 7.23
N GLU A 108 -0.52 13.73 7.74
CA GLU A 108 -1.83 13.40 8.29
C GLU A 108 -2.78 12.83 7.23
N ASN A 109 -2.83 13.43 6.04
CA ASN A 109 -3.64 12.93 4.93
C ASN A 109 -3.30 11.49 4.55
N LYS A 110 -2.01 11.15 4.48
CA LYS A 110 -1.54 9.79 4.14
C LYS A 110 -1.73 8.82 5.30
N ARG A 111 -1.58 9.28 6.54
CA ARG A 111 -1.81 8.49 7.75
C ARG A 111 -3.29 8.07 7.84
N GLU A 112 -4.21 9.02 7.73
CA GLU A 112 -5.65 8.74 7.75
C GLU A 112 -6.06 7.75 6.65
N TYR A 113 -5.51 7.91 5.44
CA TYR A 113 -5.78 6.99 4.34
C TYR A 113 -5.23 5.58 4.60
N ALA A 114 -3.99 5.48 5.09
CA ALA A 114 -3.37 4.20 5.40
C ALA A 114 -4.13 3.47 6.52
N GLU A 115 -4.48 4.17 7.60
CA GLU A 115 -5.24 3.61 8.72
C GLU A 115 -6.62 3.11 8.28
N ARG A 116 -7.32 3.88 7.44
CA ARG A 116 -8.65 3.53 6.93
C ARG A 116 -8.68 2.22 6.16
N HIS A 117 -7.66 1.96 5.34
CA HIS A 117 -7.62 0.78 4.46
C HIS A 117 -6.71 -0.34 5.00
N GLY A 118 -6.11 -0.16 6.17
CA GLY A 118 -5.17 -1.12 6.76
C GLY A 118 -3.86 -1.22 5.96
N TYR A 119 -3.42 -0.13 5.34
CA TYR A 119 -2.12 -0.03 4.67
C TYR A 119 -1.04 0.41 5.66
N HIS A 120 0.23 0.23 5.29
CA HIS A 120 1.34 0.78 6.05
C HIS A 120 1.74 2.15 5.52
N LEU A 121 2.16 3.04 6.42
CA LEU A 121 2.78 4.31 6.07
C LEU A 121 4.23 4.33 6.58
N ALA A 122 5.17 4.50 5.66
CA ALA A 122 6.59 4.68 5.93
C ALA A 122 6.94 6.15 5.67
N VAL A 123 6.96 6.96 6.73
CA VAL A 123 7.49 8.33 6.67
C VAL A 123 9.01 8.23 6.71
N LYS A 124 9.67 8.80 5.71
CA LYS A 124 11.11 8.67 5.48
C LYS A 124 11.75 10.04 5.46
N ASP A 125 12.63 10.26 6.43
CA ASP A 125 13.33 11.51 6.57
C ASP A 125 14.40 11.67 5.50
N VAL A 126 14.22 12.66 4.62
CA VAL A 126 15.21 13.06 3.59
C VAL A 126 16.09 14.23 4.04
N SER A 127 15.95 14.69 5.29
CA SER A 127 16.71 15.83 5.85
C SER A 127 18.22 15.59 5.90
N LEU A 128 18.62 14.33 6.12
CA LEU A 128 20.01 13.88 6.02
C LEU A 128 20.38 13.81 4.54
N LYS A 129 20.51 15.00 3.94
CA LYS A 129 20.96 15.17 2.57
C LYS A 129 22.32 14.51 2.45
N LYS A 130 22.39 13.33 1.84
CA LYS A 130 23.66 12.71 1.53
C LYS A 130 24.30 13.57 0.44
N ARG A 131 25.28 14.40 0.82
CA ARG A 131 26.11 15.12 -0.16
C ARG A 131 26.98 14.10 -0.85
N TYR A 132 26.68 13.79 -2.10
CA TYR A 132 27.52 12.92 -2.92
C TYR A 132 28.34 13.78 -3.88
N SER A 133 29.66 13.73 -3.71
CA SER A 133 30.66 14.54 -4.41
C SER A 133 30.41 16.05 -4.23
N HIS A 134 29.68 16.69 -5.15
CA HIS A 134 29.57 18.15 -5.24
C HIS A 134 28.12 18.67 -5.27
N GLU A 135 27.10 17.81 -5.21
CA GLU A 135 25.68 18.19 -5.34
C GLU A 135 24.79 17.58 -4.24
N TRP A 136 23.68 18.25 -3.93
CA TRP A 136 22.61 17.72 -3.08
C TRP A 136 21.68 16.84 -3.91
N ARG A 137 21.49 15.58 -3.48
CA ARG A 137 20.82 14.54 -4.27
C ARG A 137 19.56 14.00 -3.57
N GLU A 138 18.60 14.87 -3.28
CA GLU A 138 17.37 14.50 -2.57
C GLU A 138 16.51 13.53 -3.40
N SER A 139 16.37 13.80 -4.69
CA SER A 139 15.50 13.05 -5.58
C SER A 139 16.02 11.61 -5.82
N TRP A 140 17.33 11.42 -5.94
CA TRP A 140 17.99 10.12 -6.05
C TRP A 140 17.86 9.24 -4.80
N GLN A 141 17.58 9.80 -3.63
CA GLN A 141 17.34 9.01 -2.41
C GLN A 141 16.11 8.13 -2.52
N LYS A 142 15.20 8.39 -3.48
CA LYS A 142 14.05 7.54 -3.81
C LYS A 142 14.44 6.06 -3.87
N VAL A 143 15.52 5.74 -4.59
CA VAL A 143 15.98 4.37 -4.80
C VAL A 143 16.41 3.69 -3.49
N ASP A 144 17.27 4.35 -2.71
CA ASP A 144 17.73 3.86 -1.41
C ASP A 144 16.55 3.65 -0.44
N ILE A 145 15.63 4.61 -0.39
CA ILE A 145 14.47 4.61 0.50
C ILE A 145 13.51 3.47 0.13
N ILE A 146 13.27 3.23 -1.16
CA ILE A 146 12.44 2.11 -1.62
C ILE A 146 13.07 0.79 -1.17
N LYS A 147 14.37 0.58 -1.41
CA LYS A 147 15.09 -0.63 -0.97
C LYS A 147 15.00 -0.83 0.55
N GLU A 148 15.22 0.24 1.32
CA GLU A 148 15.13 0.19 2.79
C GLU A 148 13.70 -0.16 3.25
N THR A 149 12.69 0.46 2.63
CA THR A 149 11.28 0.20 2.96
C THR A 149 10.88 -1.22 2.59
N MET A 150 11.34 -1.74 1.45
CA MET A 150 11.15 -3.14 1.07
C MET A 150 11.78 -4.10 2.10
N ARG A 151 12.89 -3.74 2.75
CA ARG A 151 13.45 -4.57 3.83
C ARG A 151 12.61 -4.49 5.11
N GLN A 152 12.05 -3.32 5.41
CA GLN A 152 11.21 -3.10 6.60
C GLN A 152 9.85 -3.80 6.51
N PHE A 153 9.28 -3.90 5.31
CA PHE A 153 7.97 -4.50 5.08
C PHE A 153 8.08 -5.71 4.14
N PRO A 154 8.66 -6.84 4.59
CA PRO A 154 8.99 -7.98 3.73
C PRO A 154 7.76 -8.63 3.07
N ASN A 155 6.58 -8.51 3.69
CA ASN A 155 5.34 -9.13 3.21
C ASN A 155 4.53 -8.22 2.27
N ALA A 156 4.93 -6.96 2.10
CA ALA A 156 4.23 -6.05 1.21
C ALA A 156 4.54 -6.34 -0.26
N GLU A 157 3.51 -6.24 -1.10
CA GLU A 157 3.58 -6.50 -2.54
C GLU A 157 3.86 -5.20 -3.31
N TRP A 158 3.20 -4.11 -2.94
CA TRP A 158 3.24 -2.85 -3.67
C TRP A 158 3.68 -1.70 -2.76
N PHE A 159 4.58 -0.89 -3.28
CA PHE A 159 5.12 0.29 -2.63
C PHE A 159 4.68 1.50 -3.43
N TRP A 160 3.90 2.37 -2.79
CA TRP A 160 3.39 3.59 -3.38
C TRP A 160 4.26 4.76 -2.93
N TRP A 161 5.09 5.27 -3.81
CA TRP A 161 5.82 6.50 -3.55
C TRP A 161 4.90 7.70 -3.66
N LEU A 162 4.94 8.58 -2.67
CA LEU A 162 4.27 9.88 -2.70
C LEU A 162 5.21 11.00 -2.23
N ASP A 163 5.33 12.03 -3.06
CA ASP A 163 6.02 13.26 -2.69
C ASP A 163 5.23 14.05 -1.64
N LEU A 164 5.94 14.91 -0.91
CA LEU A 164 5.38 15.74 0.17
C LEU A 164 4.22 16.62 -0.32
N HIS A 165 4.34 17.17 -1.52
CA HIS A 165 3.41 18.10 -2.14
C HIS A 165 2.24 17.39 -2.87
N THR A 166 1.83 16.22 -2.39
CA THR A 166 0.67 15.47 -2.90
C THR A 166 -0.43 15.37 -1.85
N LEU A 167 -1.69 15.36 -2.28
CA LEU A 167 -2.85 15.20 -1.40
C LEU A 167 -3.85 14.18 -1.97
N ILE A 168 -4.20 13.18 -1.16
CA ILE A 168 -5.23 12.20 -1.48
C ILE A 168 -6.60 12.86 -1.26
N MET A 169 -7.37 12.98 -2.34
CA MET A 169 -8.64 13.71 -2.36
C MET A 169 -9.85 12.79 -2.13
N GLU A 170 -9.74 11.50 -2.46
CA GLU A 170 -10.83 10.52 -2.33
C GLU A 170 -10.46 9.39 -1.35
N PRO A 171 -10.39 9.68 -0.03
CA PRO A 171 -9.87 8.72 0.94
C PRO A 171 -10.75 7.47 1.10
N GLN A 172 -12.02 7.52 0.69
CA GLN A 172 -12.95 6.39 0.76
C GLN A 172 -12.66 5.28 -0.26
N ILE A 173 -11.92 5.57 -1.34
CA ILE A 173 -11.64 4.61 -2.41
C ILE A 173 -10.35 3.85 -2.07
N SER A 174 -10.39 2.52 -2.09
CA SER A 174 -9.20 1.68 -1.87
C SER A 174 -8.34 1.58 -3.13
N LEU A 175 -7.04 1.29 -2.97
CA LEU A 175 -6.12 1.10 -4.10
C LEU A 175 -6.53 -0.08 -5.00
N ASP A 176 -7.05 -1.16 -4.42
CA ASP A 176 -7.58 -2.30 -5.16
C ASP A 176 -8.76 -1.88 -6.05
N GLN A 177 -9.71 -1.11 -5.51
CA GLN A 177 -10.84 -0.58 -6.28
C GLN A 177 -10.39 0.40 -7.37
N HIS A 178 -9.42 1.26 -7.07
CA HIS A 178 -8.99 2.33 -7.95
C HIS A 178 -8.14 1.87 -9.14
N ILE A 179 -7.25 0.89 -8.90
CA ILE A 179 -6.21 0.47 -9.86
C ILE A 179 -6.09 -1.06 -9.89
N PHE A 180 -5.78 -1.71 -8.77
CA PHE A 180 -5.14 -3.03 -8.82
C PHE A 180 -6.07 -4.19 -9.19
N ASN A 181 -7.39 -4.10 -8.95
CA ASN A 181 -8.33 -5.14 -9.38
C ASN A 181 -8.45 -5.22 -10.91
N ASN A 182 -8.23 -4.10 -11.61
CA ASN A 182 -8.33 -3.97 -13.07
C ASN A 182 -7.02 -3.46 -13.69
N LEU A 183 -5.87 -3.78 -13.08
CA LEU A 183 -4.58 -3.17 -13.41
C LEU A 183 -4.26 -3.10 -14.91
N TYR A 184 -4.45 -4.21 -15.63
CA TYR A 184 -4.13 -4.30 -17.06
C TYR A 184 -5.13 -3.58 -17.98
N ASN A 185 -6.33 -3.26 -17.49
CA ASN A 185 -7.30 -2.44 -18.21
C ASN A 185 -7.11 -0.96 -17.94
N GLU A 186 -6.63 -0.61 -16.74
CA GLU A 186 -6.38 0.77 -16.33
C GLU A 186 -5.05 1.31 -16.88
N THR A 187 -4.09 0.42 -17.11
CA THR A 187 -2.75 0.78 -17.60
C THR A 187 -2.61 0.56 -19.10
N TYR A 188 -1.84 1.44 -19.74
CA TYR A 188 -1.37 1.25 -21.11
C TYR A 188 0.15 1.06 -21.13
N ARG A 189 0.64 0.38 -22.16
CA ARG A 189 2.05 -0.02 -22.30
C ARG A 189 2.65 0.39 -23.63
N ASP A 190 1.85 0.23 -24.68
CA ASP A 190 2.14 0.78 -25.98
C ASP A 190 1.85 2.28 -25.97
N LEU A 191 2.82 3.07 -26.42
CA LEU A 191 2.70 4.52 -26.53
C LEU A 191 2.01 4.96 -27.83
N THR A 192 1.64 4.02 -28.71
CA THR A 192 0.98 4.30 -30.00
C THR A 192 -0.35 5.03 -29.77
N GLY A 193 -0.45 6.28 -30.25
CA GLY A 193 -1.65 7.09 -30.13
C GLY A 193 -2.01 7.51 -28.70
N GLN A 194 -1.08 7.34 -27.75
CA GLN A 194 -1.23 7.77 -26.35
C GLN A 194 -0.52 9.11 -26.12
N PHE A 195 -0.75 9.70 -24.95
CA PHE A 195 -0.02 10.88 -24.51
C PHE A 195 1.48 10.53 -24.35
N ASN A 196 2.34 11.26 -25.07
CA ASN A 196 3.79 11.04 -25.12
C ASN A 196 4.52 12.37 -25.43
N PRO A 197 4.65 13.26 -24.43
CA PRO A 197 5.11 14.64 -24.64
C PRO A 197 6.59 14.72 -25.04
N LEU A 198 7.40 13.76 -24.59
CA LEU A 198 8.82 13.69 -24.93
C LEU A 198 9.11 12.95 -26.25
N ASN A 199 8.07 12.53 -26.98
CA ASN A 199 8.21 11.72 -28.20
C ASN A 199 9.11 10.48 -28.01
N LEU A 200 8.96 9.80 -26.86
CA LEU A 200 9.68 8.55 -26.58
C LEU A 200 9.40 7.54 -27.70
N PRO A 201 10.36 6.68 -28.07
CA PRO A 201 10.15 5.72 -29.13
C PRO A 201 9.00 4.78 -28.78
N VAL A 202 8.08 4.62 -29.73
CA VAL A 202 6.87 3.83 -29.56
C VAL A 202 7.18 2.33 -29.61
N GLN A 203 8.09 1.94 -30.50
CA GLN A 203 8.53 0.56 -30.66
C GLN A 203 10.06 0.49 -30.50
N ILE A 204 10.50 -0.45 -29.67
CA ILE A 204 11.91 -0.83 -29.54
C ILE A 204 12.00 -2.35 -29.64
N PRO A 205 13.10 -2.93 -30.14
CA PRO A 205 13.20 -4.37 -30.33
C PRO A 205 13.25 -5.12 -28.99
N TYR A 206 12.84 -6.39 -29.01
CA TYR A 206 12.93 -7.34 -27.87
C TYR A 206 12.06 -7.02 -26.63
N VAL A 207 11.05 -6.16 -26.76
CA VAL A 207 10.10 -5.89 -25.66
C VAL A 207 9.08 -7.01 -25.59
N ASP A 208 8.86 -7.53 -24.38
CA ASP A 208 7.83 -8.54 -24.10
C ASP A 208 6.77 -7.96 -23.16
N TYR A 209 5.62 -7.59 -23.73
CA TYR A 209 4.51 -7.03 -22.96
C TYR A 209 3.63 -8.09 -22.27
N ASN A 210 3.93 -9.39 -22.40
CA ASN A 210 3.21 -10.44 -21.67
C ASN A 210 3.68 -10.58 -20.22
N GLN A 211 4.77 -9.91 -19.85
CA GLN A 211 5.29 -9.90 -18.48
C GLN A 211 4.42 -9.03 -17.57
N PRO A 212 4.34 -9.35 -16.26
CA PRO A 212 3.54 -8.56 -15.34
C PRO A 212 4.04 -7.12 -15.24
N VAL A 213 3.17 -6.21 -14.83
CA VAL A 213 3.55 -4.82 -14.53
C VAL A 213 4.17 -4.77 -13.15
N ASP A 214 5.37 -4.21 -13.04
CA ASP A 214 6.08 -4.01 -11.79
C ASP A 214 6.29 -2.53 -11.45
N LEU A 215 6.26 -1.64 -12.45
CA LEU A 215 6.37 -0.20 -12.24
C LEU A 215 5.20 0.50 -12.92
N ILE A 216 4.45 1.28 -12.16
CA ILE A 216 3.32 2.08 -12.65
C ILE A 216 3.68 3.54 -12.48
N VAL A 217 3.77 4.27 -13.58
CA VAL A 217 4.08 5.70 -13.63
C VAL A 217 3.02 6.44 -14.44
N THR A 218 3.05 7.75 -14.41
CA THR A 218 2.24 8.62 -15.27
C THR A 218 3.15 9.53 -16.07
N GLN A 219 2.60 10.19 -17.10
CA GLN A 219 3.32 11.24 -17.82
C GLN A 219 2.63 12.59 -17.66
N ASP A 220 3.41 13.64 -17.46
CA ASP A 220 2.98 15.04 -17.48
C ASP A 220 3.69 15.81 -18.61
N CYS A 221 3.57 17.14 -18.65
CA CYS A 221 4.18 17.96 -19.70
C CYS A 221 5.70 17.79 -19.86
N GLY A 222 6.40 17.35 -18.81
CA GLY A 222 7.86 17.17 -18.78
C GLY A 222 8.33 15.73 -18.93
N GLY A 223 7.44 14.76 -19.16
CA GLY A 223 7.79 13.33 -19.22
C GLY A 223 7.23 12.54 -18.06
N PHE A 224 8.02 11.64 -17.47
CA PHE A 224 7.58 10.75 -16.41
C PHE A 224 7.35 11.52 -15.11
N ASN A 225 6.13 11.51 -14.57
CA ASN A 225 5.89 12.12 -13.26
C ASN A 225 6.18 11.11 -12.14
N LEU A 226 7.20 11.39 -11.33
CA LEU A 226 7.63 10.57 -10.19
C LEU A 226 7.17 11.12 -8.82
N GLY A 227 6.17 12.01 -8.81
CA GLY A 227 5.56 12.51 -7.57
C GLY A 227 4.57 11.54 -6.93
N SER A 228 3.97 10.66 -7.74
CA SER A 228 3.15 9.53 -7.28
C SER A 228 3.35 8.37 -8.24
N PHE A 229 3.92 7.26 -7.77
CA PHE A 229 4.12 6.07 -8.60
C PHE A 229 4.13 4.80 -7.76
N PHE A 230 3.84 3.66 -8.38
CA PHE A 230 3.82 2.38 -7.69
C PHE A 230 4.93 1.48 -8.20
N ILE A 231 5.60 0.80 -7.29
CA ILE A 231 6.59 -0.22 -7.61
C ILE A 231 6.28 -1.50 -6.86
N ARG A 232 6.26 -2.62 -7.56
CA ARG A 232 5.98 -3.95 -7.03
C ARG A 232 7.26 -4.58 -6.51
N ARG A 233 7.18 -5.36 -5.44
CA ARG A 233 8.28 -6.25 -5.05
C ARG A 233 8.44 -7.37 -6.08
N SER A 234 9.60 -7.44 -6.71
CA SER A 234 10.00 -8.54 -7.58
C SER A 234 11.50 -8.52 -7.85
N ASP A 235 12.05 -9.64 -8.34
CA ASP A 235 13.46 -9.72 -8.77
C ASP A 235 13.78 -8.71 -9.89
N TRP A 236 12.76 -8.29 -10.65
CA TRP A 236 12.91 -7.24 -11.66
C TRP A 236 13.13 -5.88 -10.99
N THR A 237 12.35 -5.57 -9.97
CA THR A 237 12.47 -4.33 -9.21
C THR A 237 13.82 -4.20 -8.53
N ASP A 238 14.34 -5.28 -7.94
CA ASP A 238 15.67 -5.26 -7.32
C ASP A 238 16.76 -4.87 -8.34
N LYS A 239 16.73 -5.46 -9.54
CA LYS A 239 17.64 -5.14 -10.65
C LYS A 239 17.45 -3.72 -11.18
N LEU A 240 16.20 -3.28 -11.33
CA LEU A 240 15.90 -1.90 -11.74
C LEU A 240 16.50 -0.92 -10.73
N LEU A 241 16.26 -1.12 -9.44
CA LEU A 241 16.74 -0.21 -8.40
C LEU A 241 18.28 -0.25 -8.25
N ASP A 242 18.96 -1.31 -8.66
CA ASP A 242 20.43 -1.32 -8.76
C ASP A 242 20.92 -0.48 -9.95
N LEU A 243 20.23 -0.55 -11.10
CA LEU A 243 20.63 0.17 -12.31
C LEU A 243 20.19 1.64 -12.32
N TRP A 244 19.01 1.93 -11.77
CA TRP A 244 18.44 3.27 -11.71
C TRP A 244 19.32 4.19 -10.87
N TRP A 245 19.98 3.64 -9.84
CA TRP A 245 21.01 4.32 -9.09
C TRP A 245 22.41 3.76 -9.36
N ASP A 246 22.82 3.76 -10.64
CA ASP A 246 24.20 3.44 -11.02
C ASP A 246 25.11 4.68 -10.87
N PRO A 247 26.18 4.62 -10.05
CA PRO A 247 27.13 5.72 -9.92
C PRO A 247 27.77 6.16 -11.24
N VAL A 248 27.98 5.24 -12.19
CA VAL A 248 28.58 5.53 -13.50
C VAL A 248 27.62 6.35 -14.36
N PHE A 249 26.33 5.96 -14.43
CA PHE A 249 25.33 6.75 -15.14
C PHE A 249 25.22 8.14 -14.54
N TYR A 250 25.17 8.22 -13.21
CA TYR A 250 25.16 9.50 -12.53
C TYR A 250 26.38 10.35 -12.93
N GLU A 251 27.61 9.84 -12.77
CA GLU A 251 28.82 10.64 -13.02
C GLU A 251 28.90 11.16 -14.46
N GLN A 252 28.44 10.37 -15.43
CA GLN A 252 28.49 10.76 -16.84
C GLN A 252 27.36 11.72 -17.24
N LYS A 253 26.17 11.61 -16.63
CA LYS A 253 24.96 12.27 -17.13
C LYS A 253 24.33 13.29 -16.19
N HIS A 254 24.76 13.39 -14.94
CA HIS A 254 24.17 14.34 -13.96
C HIS A 254 24.24 15.82 -14.38
N MET A 255 25.15 16.19 -15.29
CA MET A 255 25.22 17.55 -15.84
C MET A 255 24.32 17.75 -17.07
N GLU A 256 23.89 16.66 -17.72
CA GLU A 256 22.98 16.68 -18.88
C GLU A 256 21.52 16.51 -18.44
N TRP A 257 21.27 15.73 -17.39
CA TRP A 257 19.94 15.42 -16.87
C TRP A 257 19.47 16.44 -15.84
N GLU A 258 18.71 17.43 -16.32
CA GLU A 258 18.11 18.47 -15.50
C GLU A 258 17.12 17.89 -14.47
N HIS A 259 16.33 16.88 -14.86
CA HIS A 259 15.36 16.21 -13.97
C HIS A 259 15.92 14.92 -13.33
N LYS A 260 17.24 14.75 -13.33
CA LYS A 260 17.94 13.80 -12.47
C LYS A 260 17.46 12.34 -12.63
N GLU A 261 16.85 11.77 -11.60
CA GLU A 261 16.40 10.37 -11.60
C GLU A 261 15.25 10.13 -12.57
N GLN A 262 14.46 11.17 -12.88
CA GLN A 262 13.39 11.09 -13.86
C GLN A 262 13.97 10.83 -15.25
N ASP A 263 14.89 11.69 -15.70
CA ASP A 263 15.58 11.55 -16.99
C ASP A 263 16.35 10.21 -17.07
N ALA A 264 16.93 9.77 -15.95
CA ALA A 264 17.61 8.48 -15.88
C ALA A 264 16.64 7.31 -16.12
N LEU A 265 15.46 7.34 -15.51
CA LEU A 265 14.45 6.31 -15.72
C LEU A 265 13.90 6.32 -17.15
N GLU A 266 13.69 7.50 -17.72
CA GLU A 266 13.26 7.68 -19.11
C GLU A 266 14.31 7.15 -20.09
N TYR A 267 15.58 7.41 -19.83
CA TYR A 267 16.70 6.87 -20.61
C TYR A 267 16.70 5.35 -20.55
N LEU A 268 16.59 4.77 -19.35
CA LEU A 268 16.52 3.33 -19.15
C LEU A 268 15.30 2.71 -19.84
N PHE A 269 14.12 3.32 -19.72
CA PHE A 269 12.90 2.89 -20.39
C PHE A 269 13.03 2.91 -21.92
N THR A 270 13.74 3.90 -22.45
CA THR A 270 13.96 4.08 -23.89
C THR A 270 14.93 3.05 -24.47
N HIS A 271 15.97 2.67 -23.71
CA HIS A 271 17.08 1.86 -24.21
C HIS A 271 17.07 0.41 -23.75
N GLN A 272 16.32 0.07 -22.69
CA GLN A 272 16.34 -1.27 -22.07
C GLN A 272 14.99 -1.99 -22.25
N PRO A 273 14.87 -2.94 -23.19
CA PRO A 273 13.61 -3.65 -23.47
C PRO A 273 13.05 -4.40 -22.26
N TRP A 274 13.93 -4.93 -21.41
CA TRP A 274 13.54 -5.65 -20.19
C TRP A 274 12.96 -4.73 -19.11
N ILE A 275 13.30 -3.43 -19.12
CA ILE A 275 12.67 -2.42 -18.26
C ILE A 275 11.33 -2.05 -18.86
N ARG A 276 11.31 -1.66 -20.15
CA ARG A 276 10.09 -1.26 -20.86
C ARG A 276 8.96 -2.28 -20.75
N GLY A 277 9.27 -3.57 -20.93
CA GLY A 277 8.29 -4.65 -20.87
C GLY A 277 7.65 -4.88 -19.50
N ARG A 278 8.03 -4.12 -18.46
CA ARG A 278 7.52 -4.25 -17.08
C ARG A 278 6.92 -2.95 -16.55
N VAL A 279 7.08 -1.84 -17.27
CA VAL A 279 6.44 -0.55 -16.97
C VAL A 279 5.02 -0.53 -17.51
N GLY A 280 4.09 0.10 -16.79
CA GLY A 280 2.76 0.45 -17.25
C GLY A 280 2.45 1.90 -16.92
N PHE A 281 1.71 2.57 -17.80
CA PHE A 281 1.32 3.96 -17.64
C PHE A 281 -0.13 4.09 -17.24
N LEU A 282 -0.41 4.98 -16.28
CA LEU A 282 -1.76 5.45 -16.01
C LEU A 282 -1.98 6.83 -16.67
N PRO A 283 -3.24 7.20 -16.98
CA PRO A 283 -3.59 8.60 -17.22
C PRO A 283 -3.16 9.47 -16.03
N LEU A 284 -2.59 10.65 -16.27
CA LEU A 284 -1.99 11.49 -15.21
C LEU A 284 -2.94 11.72 -14.03
N ARG A 285 -4.16 12.15 -14.32
CA ARG A 285 -5.19 12.48 -13.32
C ARG A 285 -5.66 11.31 -12.45
N LYS A 286 -5.37 10.05 -12.81
CA LYS A 286 -5.68 8.89 -11.95
C LYS A 286 -4.91 8.98 -10.62
N ILE A 287 -3.65 9.41 -10.64
CA ILE A 287 -2.79 9.38 -9.45
C ILE A 287 -1.89 10.60 -9.27
N ASN A 288 -1.90 11.57 -10.19
CA ASN A 288 -1.01 12.74 -10.25
C ASN A 288 -1.71 13.98 -10.87
N GLY A 289 -3.00 14.20 -10.63
CA GLY A 289 -3.70 15.36 -11.21
C GLY A 289 -3.02 16.68 -10.83
N LEU A 290 -2.66 17.50 -11.80
CA LEU A 290 -1.89 18.72 -11.56
C LEU A 290 -2.80 19.91 -11.19
N PRO A 291 -2.36 20.82 -10.33
CA PRO A 291 -3.08 22.07 -10.08
C PRO A 291 -3.01 23.01 -11.30
N PRO A 292 -3.98 23.93 -11.45
CA PRO A 292 -3.89 25.01 -12.43
C PRO A 292 -2.59 25.81 -12.25
N GLY A 293 -1.95 26.17 -13.37
CA GLY A 293 -0.66 26.87 -13.38
C GLY A 293 0.57 25.97 -13.30
N ALA A 294 0.41 24.67 -13.04
CA ALA A 294 1.42 23.69 -13.44
C ALA A 294 1.39 23.54 -14.97
N CYS A 295 2.50 23.07 -15.58
CA CYS A 295 2.56 22.82 -17.02
C CYS A 295 2.02 23.99 -17.88
N SER A 296 2.55 25.20 -17.69
CA SER A 296 2.04 26.43 -18.32
C SER A 296 1.96 26.37 -19.85
N GLU A 297 2.84 25.58 -20.47
CA GLU A 297 2.86 25.39 -21.93
C GLU A 297 1.70 24.52 -22.45
N MET A 298 1.00 23.81 -21.57
CA MET A 298 -0.10 22.90 -21.88
C MET A 298 -1.36 23.19 -21.04
N GLU A 299 -1.61 24.46 -20.67
CA GLU A 299 -2.72 24.86 -19.78
C GLU A 299 -4.12 24.45 -20.27
N ASP A 300 -4.32 24.36 -21.58
CA ASP A 300 -5.61 23.98 -22.17
C ASP A 300 -5.86 22.46 -22.14
N ASP A 301 -4.85 21.66 -21.80
CA ASP A 301 -4.95 20.21 -21.81
C ASP A 301 -5.57 19.66 -20.51
N LYS A 302 -6.88 19.46 -20.56
CA LYS A 302 -7.69 18.95 -19.44
C LYS A 302 -7.30 17.55 -18.96
N GLN A 303 -6.46 16.81 -19.69
CA GLN A 303 -6.00 15.50 -19.23
C GLN A 303 -4.91 15.61 -18.15
N LEU A 304 -4.30 16.80 -17.99
CA LEU A 304 -3.23 17.03 -17.03
C LEU A 304 -3.75 17.52 -15.67
N PHE A 305 -4.79 18.35 -15.69
CA PHE A 305 -5.22 19.10 -14.52
C PHE A 305 -6.26 18.38 -13.68
N TYR A 306 -6.12 18.47 -12.36
CA TYR A 306 -7.09 18.00 -11.39
C TYR A 306 -8.48 18.59 -11.69
N ASP A 307 -9.49 17.72 -11.72
CA ASP A 307 -10.88 18.09 -11.89
C ASP A 307 -11.72 17.61 -10.70
N GLU A 308 -12.40 18.56 -10.07
CA GLU A 308 -13.28 18.32 -8.93
C GLU A 308 -14.58 17.61 -9.34
N LYS A 309 -15.01 17.70 -10.60
CA LYS A 309 -16.26 17.09 -11.06
C LYS A 309 -16.11 15.60 -11.29
N SER A 310 -14.98 15.18 -11.84
CA SER A 310 -14.62 13.77 -12.01
C SER A 310 -14.16 13.11 -10.71
N ARG A 311 -13.95 13.89 -9.64
CA ARG A 311 -13.46 13.39 -8.34
C ARG A 311 -12.11 12.70 -8.49
N ASP A 312 -11.15 13.42 -9.10
CA ASP A 312 -9.80 12.90 -9.28
C ASP A 312 -9.20 12.48 -7.92
N PHE A 313 -8.54 11.32 -7.89
CA PHE A 313 -8.19 10.64 -6.65
C PHE A 313 -7.06 11.33 -5.87
N LEU A 314 -6.11 11.94 -6.58
CA LEU A 314 -4.94 12.59 -6.01
C LEU A 314 -4.60 13.86 -6.78
N VAL A 315 -4.25 14.92 -6.05
CA VAL A 315 -3.65 16.14 -6.60
C VAL A 315 -2.15 16.17 -6.28
N ASN A 316 -1.33 16.42 -7.29
CA ASN A 316 0.12 16.55 -7.19
C ASN A 316 0.54 17.99 -7.51
N MET A 317 0.96 18.75 -6.50
CA MET A 317 1.42 20.13 -6.64
C MET A 317 2.90 20.19 -7.09
N ALA A 318 3.26 19.38 -8.09
CA ALA A 318 4.62 19.30 -8.61
C ALA A 318 5.13 20.67 -9.10
N GLY A 319 6.36 21.03 -8.73
CA GLY A 319 6.98 22.29 -9.14
C GLY A 319 6.33 23.55 -8.55
N CYS A 320 5.48 23.43 -7.52
CA CYS A 320 4.87 24.60 -6.88
C CYS A 320 5.89 25.56 -6.24
N GLU A 321 7.13 25.09 -6.01
CA GLU A 321 8.24 25.89 -5.49
C GLU A 321 8.78 26.88 -6.53
N TRP A 322 8.46 26.69 -7.81
CA TRP A 322 8.94 27.49 -8.93
C TRP A 322 7.88 28.48 -9.39
N GLY A 323 7.78 29.61 -8.68
CA GLY A 323 6.88 30.71 -9.04
C GLY A 323 5.42 30.54 -8.61
N ARG A 324 5.08 29.47 -7.87
CA ARG A 324 3.76 29.25 -7.26
C ARG A 324 3.87 29.21 -5.72
N ASP A 325 2.78 28.89 -5.02
CA ASP A 325 2.77 28.80 -3.54
C ASP A 325 2.20 27.46 -3.09
N CYS A 326 3.12 26.52 -2.83
CA CYS A 326 2.82 25.16 -2.37
C CYS A 326 1.88 25.11 -1.16
N TRP A 327 2.06 26.02 -0.20
CA TRP A 327 1.26 26.01 1.03
C TRP A 327 -0.17 26.47 0.73
N LYS A 328 -0.30 27.55 -0.05
CA LYS A 328 -1.61 28.08 -0.43
C LYS A 328 -2.39 27.07 -1.28
N GLU A 329 -1.72 26.39 -2.21
CA GLU A 329 -2.34 25.34 -3.02
C GLU A 329 -2.80 24.16 -2.15
N MET A 330 -1.93 23.65 -1.29
CA MET A 330 -2.26 22.55 -0.38
C MET A 330 -3.47 22.89 0.51
N GLU A 331 -3.49 24.07 1.13
CA GLU A 331 -4.63 24.51 1.95
C GLU A 331 -5.92 24.68 1.13
N SER A 332 -5.82 25.18 -0.11
CA SER A 332 -6.96 25.28 -1.02
C SER A 332 -7.55 23.90 -1.34
N TYR A 333 -6.71 22.92 -1.67
CA TYR A 333 -7.16 21.55 -1.95
C TYR A 333 -7.66 20.82 -0.71
N LYS A 334 -7.11 21.08 0.47
CA LYS A 334 -7.66 20.57 1.74
C LYS A 334 -9.07 21.11 1.98
N ALA A 335 -9.26 22.42 1.86
CA ALA A 335 -10.57 23.03 2.00
C ALA A 335 -11.57 22.47 0.97
N LYS A 336 -11.10 22.28 -0.27
CA LYS A 336 -11.86 21.66 -1.35
C LYS A 336 -12.26 20.22 -1.03
N ALA A 337 -11.35 19.39 -0.52
CA ALA A 337 -11.65 18.01 -0.11
C ALA A 337 -12.75 18.00 0.97
N VAL A 338 -12.66 18.87 1.97
CA VAL A 338 -13.70 18.99 3.01
C VAL A 338 -15.06 19.40 2.41
N GLU A 339 -15.08 20.37 1.49
CA GLU A 339 -16.30 20.78 0.78
C GLU A 339 -16.92 19.61 0.00
N LEU A 340 -16.08 18.91 -0.76
CA LEU A 340 -16.45 17.79 -1.61
C LEU A 340 -16.99 16.58 -0.84
N HIS A 341 -16.56 16.38 0.41
CA HIS A 341 -17.00 15.28 1.28
C HIS A 341 -18.05 15.68 2.31
N ARG A 342 -18.48 16.94 2.33
CA ARG A 342 -19.50 17.43 3.25
C ARG A 342 -20.84 16.76 2.94
N LYS A 343 -21.29 15.86 3.81
CA LYS A 343 -22.62 15.24 3.73
C LYS A 343 -23.69 16.34 3.78
N LYS A 344 -24.53 16.41 2.75
CA LYS A 344 -25.72 17.27 2.75
C LYS A 344 -26.75 16.64 3.69
N TRP A 345 -27.02 17.30 4.81
CA TRP A 345 -27.84 16.78 5.91
C TRP A 345 -29.30 16.45 5.52
N TRP A 346 -29.75 16.89 4.34
CA TRP A 346 -31.12 16.73 3.82
C TRP A 346 -31.31 15.59 2.81
N LEU A 347 -30.35 14.66 2.69
CA LEU A 347 -30.45 13.49 1.79
C LEU A 347 -30.45 12.14 2.55
N PHE A 348 -30.97 12.12 3.78
CA PHE A 348 -31.21 10.88 4.53
C PHE A 348 -32.62 10.33 4.31
#